data_AF-A0A3Q3XIC3-F1
#
_entry.id   AF-A0A3Q3XIC3-F1
#
_cell.length_a   1.000
_cell.length_b   1.000
_cell.length_c   1.000
_cell.angle_alpha   90.00
_cell.angle_beta   90.00
_cell.angle_gamma   90.00
#
_symmetry.space_group_name_H-M   'P 1'
#
loop_
_entity.id
_entity.type
_entity.pdbx_description
1 polymer ?
#
loop_
_entity_poly.entity_id
_entity_poly.type
_entity_poly.pdbx_seq_one_letter_code
_entity_poly.pdbx_strand_id
1 'polypeptide(L)'
;LRMFIPPKIGHCFTNSYRVIEPFLAEFPNLYVGFTALITYFRATEARDALCHVPLDRIVLETDAPYFLPRQVNKAVCQFSHPGMGIFTLQELSLLKGEDMQTVLATIRDNTTKLYGV
;
A
#
# COMPACT_ATOMS: atom_id res chain seq x y z
N LEU A 1 -6.82 -32.18 0.45
CA LEU A 1 -7.07 -31.16 1.48
C LEU A 1 -6.09 -30.01 1.24
N ARG A 2 -6.54 -28.83 0.77
CA ARG A 2 -5.67 -27.66 0.74
C ARG A 2 -5.50 -27.20 2.19
N MET A 3 -4.27 -27.27 2.69
CA MET A 3 -3.91 -26.73 3.99
C MET A 3 -4.26 -25.23 4.01
N PHE A 4 -5.04 -24.79 5.00
CA PHE A 4 -5.36 -23.38 5.18
C PHE A 4 -4.08 -22.65 5.60
N ILE A 5 -3.60 -21.74 4.75
CA ILE A 5 -2.45 -20.88 5.08
C ILE A 5 -3.02 -19.49 5.37
N PRO A 6 -2.88 -18.97 6.60
CA PRO A 6 -3.40 -17.65 6.96
C PRO A 6 -2.69 -16.56 6.15
N PRO A 7 -3.44 -15.53 5.69
CA PRO A 7 -2.85 -14.45 4.90
C PRO A 7 -1.80 -13.69 5.73
N LYS A 8 -0.77 -13.18 5.04
CA LYS A 8 0.37 -12.48 5.64
C LYS A 8 0.41 -11.04 5.12
N ILE A 9 1.04 -10.14 5.87
CA ILE A 9 1.26 -8.75 5.43
C ILE A 9 2.71 -8.31 5.65
N GLY A 10 3.31 -7.76 4.59
CA GLY A 10 4.48 -6.89 4.68
C GLY A 10 4.01 -5.45 4.96
N HIS A 11 3.85 -5.12 6.24
CA HIS A 11 3.33 -3.84 6.70
C HIS A 11 4.30 -2.69 6.38
N CYS A 12 3.76 -1.51 6.05
CA CYS A 12 4.52 -0.27 5.86
C CYS A 12 5.79 -0.47 5.01
N PHE A 13 5.60 -0.98 3.79
CA PHE A 13 6.72 -1.36 2.94
C PHE A 13 7.43 -0.14 2.35
N THR A 14 8.72 0.01 2.66
CA THR A 14 9.54 1.16 2.24
C THR A 14 10.77 0.80 1.41
N ASN A 15 11.02 -0.49 1.16
CA ASN A 15 12.24 -1.00 0.52
C ASN A 15 12.06 -1.22 -0.99
N SER A 16 13.11 -1.67 -1.67
CA SER A 16 13.06 -2.01 -3.10
C SER A 16 12.26 -3.29 -3.39
N TYR A 17 11.73 -3.41 -4.61
CA TYR A 17 10.95 -4.58 -5.06
C TYR A 17 11.71 -5.91 -4.89
N ARG A 18 13.03 -5.91 -5.11
CA ARG A 18 13.90 -7.10 -4.97
C ARG A 18 13.83 -7.75 -3.59
N VAL A 19 13.49 -6.98 -2.56
CA VAL A 19 13.33 -7.50 -1.20
C VAL A 19 12.04 -8.30 -1.07
N ILE A 20 10.94 -7.85 -1.69
CA ILE A 20 9.61 -8.47 -1.50
C ILE A 20 9.25 -9.49 -2.57
N GLU A 21 9.83 -9.38 -3.77
CA GLU A 21 9.63 -10.28 -4.91
C GLU A 21 9.73 -11.78 -4.56
N PRO A 22 10.81 -12.29 -3.91
CA PRO A 22 10.91 -13.71 -3.60
C PRO A 22 9.80 -14.17 -2.64
N PHE A 23 9.39 -13.31 -1.69
CA PHE A 23 8.29 -13.64 -0.77
C PHE A 23 6.93 -13.63 -1.46
N LEU A 24 6.70 -12.74 -2.43
CA LEU A 24 5.48 -12.75 -3.23
C LEU A 24 5.36 -14.01 -4.08
N ALA A 25 6.48 -14.52 -4.59
CA ALA A 25 6.55 -15.78 -5.33
C ALA A 25 6.30 -17.01 -4.43
N GLU A 26 6.86 -17.02 -3.21
CA GLU A 26 6.72 -18.15 -2.28
C GLU A 26 5.37 -18.16 -1.55
N PHE A 27 4.81 -16.99 -1.24
CA PHE A 27 3.59 -16.85 -0.45
C PHE A 27 2.47 -16.20 -1.30
N PRO A 28 1.60 -16.99 -1.96
CA PRO A 28 0.47 -16.48 -2.75
C PRO A 28 -0.57 -15.68 -1.97
N ASN A 29 -0.49 -15.70 -0.64
CA ASN A 29 -1.40 -15.02 0.29
C ASN A 29 -0.71 -13.88 1.08
N LEU A 30 0.44 -13.40 0.60
CA LEU A 30 1.15 -12.24 1.16
C LEU A 30 0.64 -10.93 0.53
N TYR A 31 0.21 -9.98 1.35
CA TYR A 31 -0.13 -8.63 0.93
C TYR A 31 0.99 -7.65 1.29
N VAL A 32 1.09 -6.53 0.58
CA VAL A 32 2.08 -5.48 0.83
C VAL A 32 1.37 -4.18 1.16
N GLY A 33 1.69 -3.60 2.33
CA GLY A 33 1.11 -2.35 2.80
C GLY A 33 1.90 -1.14 2.31
N PHE A 34 1.21 -0.17 1.73
CA PHE A 34 1.82 1.11 1.32
C PHE A 34 1.16 2.28 2.04
N THR A 35 1.97 3.23 2.50
CA THR A 35 1.54 4.46 3.17
C THR A 35 1.70 5.68 2.26
N ALA A 36 1.36 6.87 2.76
CA ALA A 36 1.57 8.12 2.02
C ALA A 36 3.04 8.47 1.76
N LEU A 37 4.01 7.64 2.20
CA LEU A 37 5.41 7.72 1.74
C LEU A 37 5.50 7.80 0.22
N ILE A 38 4.65 7.06 -0.49
CA ILE A 38 4.66 7.01 -1.96
C ILE A 38 4.34 8.37 -2.59
N THR A 39 3.70 9.30 -1.89
CA THR A 39 3.43 10.67 -2.37
C THR A 39 4.70 11.51 -2.52
N TYR A 40 5.82 11.07 -1.96
CA TYR A 40 7.12 11.72 -2.05
C TYR A 40 7.93 11.15 -3.22
N PHE A 41 8.24 11.98 -4.22
CA PHE A 41 9.02 11.56 -5.40
C PHE A 41 10.41 10.99 -5.07
N ARG A 42 10.98 11.36 -3.91
CA ARG A 42 12.27 10.85 -3.42
C ARG A 42 12.19 9.43 -2.85
N ALA A 43 11.00 8.92 -2.55
CA ALA A 43 10.80 7.55 -2.09
C ALA A 43 10.84 6.57 -3.27
N THR A 44 11.94 6.60 -4.03
CA THR A 44 12.08 5.89 -5.31
C THR A 44 11.89 4.38 -5.16
N GLU A 45 12.44 3.78 -4.11
CA GLU A 45 12.33 2.35 -3.86
C GLU A 45 10.89 1.89 -3.60
N ALA A 46 10.18 2.57 -2.67
CA ALA A 46 8.79 2.26 -2.37
C ALA A 46 7.87 2.49 -3.56
N ARG A 47 8.11 3.56 -4.35
CA ARG A 47 7.35 3.85 -5.57
C ARG A 47 7.58 2.79 -6.63
N ASP A 48 8.83 2.40 -6.86
CA ASP A 48 9.19 1.33 -7.80
C ASP A 48 8.59 -0.01 -7.39
N ALA A 49 8.67 -0.35 -6.11
CA ALA A 49 8.04 -1.55 -5.57
C ALA A 49 6.52 -1.56 -5.80
N LEU A 50 5.85 -0.44 -5.51
CA LEU A 50 4.41 -0.32 -5.74
C LEU A 50 4.05 -0.58 -7.21
N CYS A 51 4.84 -0.07 -8.16
CA CYS A 51 4.61 -0.33 -9.59
C CYS A 51 4.64 -1.83 -9.91
N HIS A 52 5.57 -2.59 -9.34
CA HIS A 52 5.78 -4.02 -9.63
C HIS A 52 4.87 -4.97 -8.83
N VAL A 53 4.51 -4.65 -7.58
CA VAL A 53 3.63 -5.51 -6.76
C VAL A 53 2.23 -5.58 -7.38
N PRO A 54 1.63 -6.75 -7.66
CA PRO A 54 0.29 -6.85 -8.22
C PRO A 54 -0.78 -6.09 -7.40
N LEU A 55 -1.73 -5.41 -8.07
CA LEU A 55 -2.72 -4.56 -7.38
C LEU A 55 -3.60 -5.37 -6.42
N ASP A 56 -3.94 -6.61 -6.77
CA ASP A 56 -4.70 -7.57 -5.95
C ASP A 56 -3.88 -8.14 -4.76
N ARG A 57 -2.66 -7.65 -4.56
CA ARG A 57 -1.75 -7.98 -3.45
C ARG A 57 -1.33 -6.74 -2.65
N ILE A 58 -1.94 -5.59 -2.90
CA ILE A 58 -1.68 -4.34 -2.18
C ILE A 58 -2.77 -4.05 -1.15
N VAL A 59 -2.37 -3.57 0.03
CA VAL A 59 -3.26 -2.93 1.00
C VAL A 59 -2.82 -1.49 1.26
N LEU A 60 -3.80 -0.62 1.53
CA LEU A 60 -3.59 0.80 1.78
C LEU A 60 -3.49 1.06 3.27
N GLU A 61 -2.48 1.80 3.66
CA GLU A 61 -2.22 2.18 5.04
C GLU A 61 -2.02 3.70 5.15
N THR A 62 -2.17 4.22 6.36
CA THR A 62 -1.69 5.57 6.72
C THR A 62 -0.49 5.51 7.63
N ASP A 63 -0.46 4.49 8.50
CA ASP A 63 0.46 4.39 9.64
C ASP A 63 0.49 5.69 10.45
N ALA A 64 -0.69 6.28 10.64
CA ALA A 64 -0.84 7.48 11.45
C ALA A 64 -0.36 7.22 12.88
N PRO A 65 0.39 8.15 13.49
CA PRO A 65 0.56 9.57 13.12
C PRO A 65 1.71 9.89 12.15
N TYR A 66 2.38 8.87 11.59
CA TYR A 66 3.52 9.02 10.68
C TYR A 66 3.10 9.27 9.23
N PHE A 67 4.06 9.46 8.32
CA PHE A 67 3.80 9.62 6.88
C PHE A 67 2.74 10.69 6.54
N LEU A 68 2.94 11.92 7.00
CA LEU A 68 2.14 13.04 6.51
C LEU A 68 2.25 13.13 4.97
N PRO A 69 1.15 13.09 4.20
CA PRO A 69 1.20 13.15 2.75
C PRO A 69 1.90 14.42 2.24
N ARG A 70 2.62 14.33 1.12
CA ARG A 70 3.35 15.47 0.52
C ARG A 70 2.44 16.67 0.23
N GLN A 71 1.17 16.41 -0.07
CA GLN A 71 0.15 17.40 -0.39
C GLN A 71 -0.30 18.20 0.84
N VAL A 72 -0.06 17.72 2.06
CA VAL A 72 -0.49 18.38 3.30
C VAL A 72 0.62 19.29 3.83
N ASN A 73 0.26 20.55 4.10
CA ASN A 73 1.19 21.52 4.66
C ASN A 73 1.47 21.23 6.15
N LYS A 74 2.74 20.97 6.49
CA LYS A 74 3.21 20.70 7.86
C LYS A 74 2.92 21.81 8.87
N ALA A 75 2.78 23.06 8.42
CA ALA A 75 2.42 24.18 9.28
C ALA A 75 0.93 24.16 9.70
N VAL A 76 0.08 23.50 8.90
CA VAL A 76 -1.36 23.36 9.17
C VAL A 76 -1.63 22.08 9.95
N CYS A 77 -0.94 20.99 9.61
CA CYS A 77 -1.12 19.69 10.23
C CYS A 77 0.23 19.00 10.40
N GLN A 78 0.60 18.69 11.64
CA GLN A 78 1.92 18.11 11.95
C GLN A 78 1.95 16.59 11.81
N PHE A 79 0.81 15.91 11.97
CA PHE A 79 0.69 14.46 12.00
C PHE A 79 -0.35 13.98 10.98
N SER A 80 -0.16 12.78 10.43
CA SER A 80 -1.21 12.20 9.60
C SER A 80 -2.34 11.66 10.47
N HIS A 81 -3.48 11.37 9.84
CA HIS A 81 -4.61 10.67 10.46
C HIS A 81 -5.26 9.69 9.46
N PRO A 82 -6.08 8.73 9.92
CA PRO A 82 -6.64 7.68 9.04
C PRO A 82 -7.39 8.22 7.81
N GLY A 83 -8.15 9.31 7.95
CA GLY A 83 -8.82 9.99 6.84
C GLY A 83 -7.90 10.50 5.71
N MET A 84 -6.59 10.62 5.94
CA MET A 84 -5.62 10.99 4.91
C MET A 84 -5.25 9.84 3.98
N GLY A 85 -5.76 8.62 4.20
CA GLY A 85 -5.55 7.48 3.29
C GLY A 85 -5.95 7.76 1.84
N ILE A 86 -6.85 8.73 1.61
CA ILE A 86 -7.23 9.19 0.28
C ILE A 86 -6.04 9.69 -0.55
N PHE A 87 -5.01 10.28 0.07
CA PHE A 87 -3.81 10.72 -0.66
C PHE A 87 -2.96 9.54 -1.11
N THR A 88 -2.86 8.49 -0.30
CA THR A 88 -2.23 7.23 -0.69
C THR A 88 -2.99 6.59 -1.85
N LEU A 89 -4.33 6.57 -1.79
CA LEU A 89 -5.18 6.00 -2.84
C LEU A 89 -4.96 6.70 -4.19
N GLN A 90 -4.95 8.04 -4.17
CA GLN A 90 -4.72 8.85 -5.36
C GLN A 90 -3.35 8.57 -5.99
N GLU A 91 -2.28 8.57 -5.19
CA GLU A 91 -0.94 8.31 -5.70
C GLU A 91 -0.78 6.88 -6.21
N LEU A 92 -1.40 5.90 -5.55
CA LEU A 92 -1.40 4.51 -5.98
C LEU A 92 -2.07 4.36 -7.35
N SER A 93 -3.24 4.97 -7.55
CA SER A 93 -3.94 5.02 -8.84
C SER A 93 -3.06 5.58 -9.95
N LEU A 94 -2.39 6.71 -9.69
CA LEU A 94 -1.46 7.30 -10.66
C LEU A 94 -0.28 6.38 -11.00
N LEU A 95 0.35 5.78 -9.99
CA LEU A 95 1.50 4.88 -10.18
C LEU A 95 1.12 3.57 -10.87
N LYS A 96 -0.10 3.08 -10.65
CA LYS A 96 -0.61 1.88 -11.30
C LYS A 96 -1.14 2.11 -12.71
N GLY A 97 -1.45 3.36 -13.06
CA GLY A 97 -2.14 3.66 -14.32
C GLY A 97 -3.57 3.13 -14.36
N GLU A 98 -4.17 2.91 -13.20
CA GLU A 98 -5.53 2.38 -13.03
C GLU A 98 -6.43 3.48 -12.45
N ASP A 99 -7.72 3.47 -12.81
CA ASP A 99 -8.64 4.47 -12.27
C ASP A 99 -8.86 4.28 -10.75
N MET A 100 -9.14 5.38 -10.05
CA MET A 100 -9.23 5.39 -8.59
C MET A 100 -10.35 4.49 -8.05
N GLN A 101 -11.42 4.27 -8.81
CA GLN A 101 -12.54 3.42 -8.40
C GLN A 101 -12.13 1.94 -8.46
N THR A 102 -11.47 1.52 -9.53
CA THR A 102 -10.91 0.16 -9.67
C THR A 102 -9.90 -0.14 -8.58
N VAL A 103 -9.01 0.82 -8.30
CA VAL A 103 -8.03 0.69 -7.21
C VAL A 103 -8.73 0.57 -5.85
N LEU A 104 -9.69 1.44 -5.56
CA LEU A 104 -10.43 1.41 -4.29
C LEU A 104 -11.16 0.08 -4.09
N ALA A 105 -11.85 -0.40 -5.11
CA ALA A 105 -12.56 -1.68 -5.07
C ALA A 105 -11.59 -2.84 -4.82
N THR A 106 -10.48 -2.89 -5.55
CA THR A 106 -9.48 -3.95 -5.43
C THR A 106 -8.83 -3.94 -4.04
N ILE A 107 -8.40 -2.77 -3.54
CA ILE A 107 -7.79 -2.66 -2.21
C ILE A 107 -8.79 -3.04 -1.12
N ARG A 108 -10.06 -2.65 -1.26
CA ARG A 108 -11.10 -3.04 -0.30
C ARG A 108 -11.26 -4.56 -0.26
N ASP A 109 -11.35 -5.20 -1.43
CA ASP A 109 -11.43 -6.66 -1.52
C ASP A 109 -10.19 -7.34 -0.91
N ASN A 110 -9.00 -6.76 -1.10
CA ASN A 110 -7.76 -7.25 -0.50
C ASN A 110 -7.80 -7.15 1.02
N THR A 111 -8.24 -6.01 1.56
CA THR A 111 -8.42 -5.80 3.00
C THR A 111 -9.42 -6.79 3.59
N THR A 112 -10.54 -7.05 2.91
CA THR A 112 -11.52 -8.07 3.35
C THR A 112 -10.93 -9.47 3.34
N LYS A 113 -10.18 -9.84 2.29
CA LYS A 113 -9.50 -11.15 2.23
C LYS A 113 -8.43 -11.31 3.32
N LEU A 114 -7.70 -10.24 3.64
CA LEU A 114 -6.62 -10.26 4.63
C LEU A 114 -7.14 -10.25 6.07
N TYR A 115 -8.10 -9.40 6.40
CA TYR A 115 -8.53 -9.14 7.77
C TYR A 115 -9.95 -9.60 8.11
N GLY A 116 -10.77 -9.94 7.10
CA GLY A 116 -12.17 -10.33 7.30
C GLY A 116 -13.11 -9.17 7.63
N VAL A 117 -12.77 -7.94 7.21
CA VAL A 117 -13.56 -6.71 7.43
C VAL A 117 -14.09 -6.10 6.14
#